data_AF-A0A7X6ICK0-F1
#
_entry.id   AF-A0A7X6ICK0-F1
#
_cell.length_a   1.000
_cell.length_b   1.000
_cell.length_c   1.000
_cell.angle_alpha   90.00
_cell.angle_beta   90.00
_cell.angle_gamma   90.00
#
_symmetry.space_group_name_H-M   'P 1'
#
loop_
_entity.id
_entity.type
_entity.pdbx_description
1 polymer ?
#
loop_
_entity_poly.entity_id
_entity_poly.type
_entity_poly.pdbx_seq_one_letter_code
_entity_poly.pdbx_strand_id
1 'polypeptide(L)'
;MTPDFIDRTIRVSWVIGAVLFVFLAPSVPMSVTWGVSIGLFLSGLNLRILQRLFGSLFQGSSKAKMLSYLGMKFPLFYGLLFLVLYLFPLSLGAFFLGFVLPFIVIVLKAVGQVSLERSSSIMHTER
;
A
#
# COMPACT_ATOMS: atom_id res chain seq x y z
N MET A 1 10.33 -4.66 -11.58
CA MET A 1 9.85 -5.02 -10.23
C MET A 1 9.24 -6.41 -10.29
N THR A 2 9.80 -7.38 -9.58
CA THR A 2 9.25 -8.74 -9.52
C THR A 2 7.93 -8.75 -8.72
N PRO A 3 6.95 -9.60 -9.08
CA PRO A 3 5.68 -9.72 -8.35
C PRO A 3 5.86 -9.95 -6.84
N ASP A 4 6.88 -10.73 -6.48
CA ASP A 4 7.27 -11.01 -5.10
C ASP A 4 7.59 -9.76 -4.27
N PHE A 5 8.09 -8.70 -4.91
CA PHE A 5 8.44 -7.47 -4.19
C PHE A 5 7.20 -6.79 -3.62
N ILE A 6 6.12 -6.71 -4.40
CA ILE A 6 4.89 -6.03 -4.00
C ILE A 6 4.14 -6.88 -2.98
N ASP A 7 4.05 -8.20 -3.17
CA ASP A 7 3.40 -9.10 -2.20
C ASP A 7 4.10 -9.07 -0.83
N ARG A 8 5.44 -9.01 -0.81
CA ARG A 8 6.20 -8.78 0.44
C ARG A 8 5.89 -7.43 1.06
N THR A 9 5.81 -6.37 0.26
CA THR A 9 5.52 -5.02 0.78
C THR A 9 4.10 -4.90 1.31
N ILE A 10 3.13 -5.53 0.65
CA ILE A 10 1.76 -5.64 1.17
C ILE A 10 1.83 -6.39 2.51
N ARG A 11 2.38 -7.60 2.57
CA ARG A 11 2.46 -8.36 3.82
C ARG A 11 3.11 -7.57 4.96
N VAL A 12 4.23 -6.90 4.71
CA VAL A 12 4.90 -6.03 5.70
C VAL A 12 4.01 -4.87 6.12
N SER A 13 3.33 -4.21 5.18
CA SER A 13 2.40 -3.11 5.50
C SER A 13 1.26 -3.60 6.40
N TRP A 14 0.72 -4.80 6.17
CA TRP A 14 -0.33 -5.39 7.02
C TRP A 14 0.18 -5.72 8.41
N VAL A 15 1.40 -6.26 8.54
CA VAL A 15 2.04 -6.51 9.84
C VAL A 15 2.26 -5.20 10.59
N ILE A 16 2.81 -4.17 9.93
CA ILE A 16 2.98 -2.84 10.52
C ILE A 16 1.63 -2.26 10.94
N GLY A 17 0.59 -2.42 10.11
CA GLY A 17 -0.77 -1.97 10.43
C GLY A 17 -1.35 -2.67 11.66
N ALA A 18 -1.14 -3.98 11.80
CA ALA A 18 -1.58 -4.74 12.98
C ALA A 18 -0.83 -4.31 14.24
N VAL A 19 0.49 -4.10 14.14
CA VAL A 19 1.31 -3.57 15.24
C VAL A 19 0.80 -2.18 15.64
N LEU A 20 0.66 -1.27 14.67
CA LEU A 20 0.14 0.08 14.92
C LEU A 20 -1.24 0.05 15.57
N PHE A 21 -2.14 -0.84 15.14
CA PHE A 21 -3.46 -0.98 15.76
C PHE A 21 -3.36 -1.36 17.24
N VAL A 22 -2.54 -2.35 17.59
CA VAL A 22 -2.37 -2.81 18.99
C VAL A 22 -1.81 -1.69 19.87
N PHE A 23 -0.89 -0.87 19.36
CA PHE A 23 -0.29 0.24 20.13
C PHE A 23 -1.16 1.50 20.17
N LEU A 24 -1.89 1.81 19.09
CA LEU A 24 -2.75 3.00 19.00
C LEU A 24 -4.09 2.78 19.71
N ALA A 25 -4.69 1.60 19.63
CA ALA A 25 -5.99 1.30 20.23
C ALA A 25 -6.14 1.73 21.70
N PRO A 26 -5.18 1.47 22.60
CA PRO A 26 -5.28 1.92 24.00
C PRO A 26 -4.87 3.38 24.21
N SER A 27 -4.15 4.00 23.27
CA SER A 27 -3.45 5.27 23.47
C SER A 27 -4.14 6.48 22.83
N VAL A 28 -4.98 6.25 21.81
CA VAL A 28 -5.64 7.32 21.04
C VAL A 28 -7.13 7.05 20.85
N PRO A 29 -7.95 8.07 20.52
CA PRO A 29 -9.37 7.88 20.25
C PRO A 29 -9.61 6.84 19.17
N MET A 30 -10.68 6.04 19.34
CA MET A 30 -11.01 4.94 18.43
C MET A 30 -11.21 5.41 16.97
N SER A 31 -11.65 6.66 16.77
CA SER A 31 -11.77 7.30 15.44
C SER A 31 -10.43 7.47 14.71
N VAL A 32 -9.33 7.65 15.45
CA VAL A 32 -7.96 7.74 14.92
C VAL A 32 -7.47 6.34 14.58
N THR A 33 -7.64 5.39 15.51
CA THR A 33 -7.24 3.99 15.32
C THR A 33 -7.91 3.37 14.10
N TRP A 34 -9.24 3.51 13.98
CA TRP A 34 -9.98 3.05 12.80
C TRP A 34 -9.57 3.81 11.54
N GLY A 35 -9.32 5.12 11.63
CA GLY A 35 -8.82 5.92 10.52
C GLY A 35 -7.56 5.30 9.92
N VAL A 36 -6.52 5.12 10.74
CA VAL A 36 -5.24 4.55 10.30
C VAL A 36 -5.42 3.13 9.74
N SER A 37 -6.17 2.26 10.42
CA SER A 37 -6.34 0.87 9.97
C SER A 37 -7.10 0.75 8.67
N ILE A 38 -8.19 1.49 8.51
CA ILE A 38 -8.99 1.46 7.28
C ILE A 38 -8.22 2.09 6.13
N GLY A 39 -7.49 3.19 6.37
CA GLY A 39 -6.61 3.80 5.37
C GLY A 39 -5.53 2.83 4.88
N LEU A 40 -4.88 2.13 5.81
CA LEU A 40 -3.85 1.15 5.50
C LEU A 40 -4.40 -0.06 4.73
N PHE A 41 -5.58 -0.56 5.13
CA PHE A 41 -6.28 -1.63 4.43
C PHE A 41 -6.62 -1.25 2.99
N LEU A 42 -7.25 -0.08 2.80
CA LEU A 42 -7.62 0.45 1.48
C LEU A 42 -6.39 0.67 0.60
N SER A 43 -5.31 1.20 1.16
CA SER A 43 -4.04 1.38 0.43
C SER A 43 -3.40 0.05 0.01
N GLY A 44 -3.42 -0.96 0.90
CA GLY A 44 -2.98 -2.30 0.58
C GLY A 44 -3.78 -2.95 -0.55
N LEU A 45 -5.11 -2.79 -0.54
CA LEU A 45 -5.96 -3.20 -1.67
C LEU A 45 -5.63 -2.44 -2.95
N ASN A 46 -5.36 -1.14 -2.87
CA ASN A 46 -4.98 -0.30 -4.01
C ASN A 46 -3.74 -0.87 -4.69
N LEU A 47 -2.68 -1.09 -3.91
CA LEU A 47 -1.40 -1.62 -4.40
C LEU A 47 -1.58 -2.99 -5.05
N ARG A 48 -2.41 -3.85 -4.48
CA ARG A 48 -2.69 -5.19 -5.04
C ARG A 48 -3.41 -5.11 -6.39
N ILE A 49 -4.37 -4.20 -6.52
CA ILE A 49 -5.06 -3.95 -7.80
C ILE A 49 -4.06 -3.37 -8.81
N LEU A 50 -3.24 -2.41 -8.40
CA LEU A 50 -2.23 -1.77 -9.24
C LEU A 50 -1.19 -2.78 -9.75
N GLN A 51 -0.73 -3.69 -8.89
CA GLN A 51 0.18 -4.79 -9.26
C GLN A 51 -0.43 -5.67 -10.35
N ARG A 52 -1.70 -6.05 -10.22
CA ARG A 52 -2.40 -6.85 -11.23
C ARG A 52 -2.58 -6.08 -12.54
N LEU A 53 -2.86 -4.78 -12.46
CA LEU A 53 -3.00 -3.87 -13.60
C LEU A 53 -1.69 -3.73 -14.38
N PHE A 54 -0.60 -3.41 -13.69
CA PHE A 54 0.72 -3.29 -14.29
C PHE A 54 1.25 -4.64 -14.79
N GLY A 55 1.07 -5.73 -14.02
CA GLY A 55 1.44 -7.07 -14.47
C GLY A 55 0.71 -7.46 -15.78
N SER A 56 -0.58 -7.15 -15.88
CA SER A 56 -1.38 -7.34 -17.09
C SER A 56 -0.89 -6.47 -18.25
N LEU A 57 -0.54 -5.20 -18.00
CA LEU A 57 0.00 -4.27 -19.00
C LEU A 57 1.32 -4.77 -19.60
N PHE A 58 2.27 -5.20 -18.76
CA PHE A 58 3.59 -5.66 -19.22
C PHE A 58 3.56 -7.05 -19.88
N GLN A 59 2.52 -7.85 -19.64
CA GLN A 59 2.33 -9.17 -20.27
C GLN A 59 1.52 -9.12 -21.58
N GLY A 60 1.20 -7.93 -22.12
CA GLY A 60 0.48 -7.81 -23.39
C GLY A 60 -1.00 -8.23 -23.34
N SER A 61 -1.61 -8.21 -22.15
CA SER A 61 -3.01 -8.61 -21.94
C SER A 61 -4.01 -7.67 -22.62
N SER A 62 -5.14 -8.24 -23.05
CA SER A 62 -6.27 -7.56 -23.72
C SER A 62 -6.71 -6.27 -23.01
N LYS A 63 -6.92 -5.21 -23.81
CA LYS A 63 -7.44 -3.89 -23.38
C LYS A 63 -8.69 -3.99 -22.51
N ALA A 64 -9.50 -5.04 -22.68
CA ALA A 64 -10.71 -5.30 -21.89
C ALA A 64 -10.42 -5.67 -20.42
N LYS A 65 -9.35 -6.43 -20.14
CA LYS A 65 -8.91 -6.74 -18.75
C LYS A 65 -8.38 -5.49 -18.06
N MET A 66 -7.67 -4.65 -18.79
CA MET A 66 -7.16 -3.38 -18.27
C MET A 66 -8.30 -2.41 -17.93
N LEU A 67 -9.31 -2.33 -18.79
CA LEU A 67 -10.50 -1.51 -18.57
C LEU A 67 -11.35 -2.04 -17.40
N SER A 68 -11.46 -3.36 -17.22
CA SER A 68 -12.18 -3.92 -16.07
C SER A 68 -11.47 -3.66 -14.74
N TYR A 69 -10.14 -3.70 -14.70
CA TYR A 69 -9.40 -3.31 -13.48
C TYR A 69 -9.50 -1.81 -13.18
N LEU A 70 -9.48 -0.95 -14.20
CA LEU A 70 -9.71 0.48 -14.02
C LEU A 70 -11.16 0.76 -13.56
N GLY A 71 -12.11 0.06 -14.18
CA GLY A 71 -13.53 0.11 -13.86
C GLY A 71 -13.86 -0.46 -12.48
N MET A 72 -13.07 -1.38 -11.93
CA MET A 72 -13.17 -1.83 -10.54
C MET A 72 -12.61 -0.80 -9.56
N LYS A 73 -11.57 -0.06 -9.96
CA LYS A 73 -10.91 0.92 -9.10
C LYS A 73 -11.87 2.03 -8.64
N PHE A 74 -12.76 2.47 -9.53
CA PHE A 74 -13.73 3.54 -9.21
C PHE A 74 -14.77 3.14 -8.14
N PRO A 75 -15.59 2.09 -8.30
CA PRO A 75 -16.59 1.69 -7.32
C PRO A 75 -15.95 1.13 -6.04
N LEU A 76 -14.81 0.44 -6.11
CA LEU A 76 -14.14 -0.02 -4.89
C LEU A 76 -13.51 1.14 -4.11
N PHE A 77 -12.87 2.12 -4.73
CA PHE A 77 -12.29 3.21 -3.95
C PHE A 77 -13.33 4.23 -3.50
N TYR A 78 -14.15 4.74 -4.42
CA TYR A 78 -15.12 5.78 -4.06
C TYR A 78 -16.32 5.21 -3.31
N GLY A 79 -16.81 4.03 -3.70
CA GLY A 79 -17.92 3.37 -3.02
C GLY A 79 -17.53 2.88 -1.62
N LEU A 80 -16.37 2.23 -1.48
CA LEU A 80 -15.91 1.78 -0.15
C LEU A 80 -15.51 2.98 0.73
N LEU A 81 -14.86 4.01 0.19
CA LEU A 81 -14.54 5.23 0.95
C LEU A 81 -15.82 5.93 1.42
N PHE A 82 -16.83 6.06 0.56
CA PHE A 82 -18.12 6.63 0.93
C PHE A 82 -18.80 5.80 2.03
N LEU A 83 -18.84 4.47 1.88
CA LEU A 83 -19.41 3.56 2.88
C LEU A 83 -18.69 3.68 4.22
N VAL A 84 -17.36 3.77 4.19
CA VAL A 84 -16.49 3.90 5.36
C VAL A 84 -16.72 5.22 6.08
N LEU A 85 -16.80 6.33 5.35
CA LEU A 85 -17.10 7.66 5.91
C LEU A 85 -18.54 7.77 6.43
N TYR A 86 -19.46 7.01 5.84
CA TYR A 86 -20.85 6.98 6.26
C TYR A 86 -21.07 6.15 7.52
N LEU A 87 -20.40 4.99 7.64
CA LEU A 87 -20.59 4.05 8.74
C LEU A 87 -19.73 4.33 9.97
N PHE A 88 -18.56 4.97 9.80
CA PHE A 88 -17.61 5.16 10.89
C PHE A 88 -17.26 6.64 11.07
N PRO A 89 -17.31 7.17 12.30
CA PRO A 89 -16.81 8.50 12.60
C PRO A 89 -15.28 8.48 12.58
N LEU A 90 -14.71 8.72 11.39
CA LEU A 90 -13.27 8.60 11.15
C LEU A 90 -12.59 9.95 11.16
N SER A 91 -11.38 9.98 11.73
CA SER A 91 -10.47 11.10 11.52
C SER A 91 -9.90 11.01 10.11
N LEU A 92 -10.29 11.95 9.23
CA LEU A 92 -9.77 12.02 7.86
C LEU A 92 -8.24 12.12 7.83
N GLY A 93 -7.63 12.89 8.74
CA GLY A 93 -6.17 12.99 8.83
C GLY A 93 -5.50 11.65 9.16
N ALA A 94 -6.08 10.89 10.11
CA ALA A 94 -5.58 9.57 10.48
C ALA A 94 -5.76 8.56 9.33
N PHE A 95 -6.86 8.64 8.61
CA PHE A 95 -7.10 7.87 7.39
C PHE A 95 -6.04 8.11 6.32
N PHE A 96 -5.74 9.38 6.03
CA PHE A 96 -4.69 9.73 5.07
C PHE A 96 -3.31 9.21 5.50
N LEU A 97 -2.98 9.30 6.80
CA LEU A 97 -1.73 8.74 7.32
C LEU A 97 -1.64 7.24 7.11
N GLY A 98 -2.69 6.49 7.45
CA GLY A 98 -2.76 5.05 7.18
C GLY A 98 -2.66 4.72 5.69
N PHE A 99 -3.30 5.54 4.84
CA PHE A 99 -3.31 5.34 3.39
C PHE A 99 -1.93 5.56 2.73
N VAL A 100 -1.17 6.54 3.20
CA VAL A 100 0.16 6.87 2.65
C VAL A 100 1.25 5.94 3.18
N LEU A 101 1.03 5.29 4.32
CA LEU A 101 2.02 4.46 5.01
C LEU A 101 2.66 3.37 4.12
N PRO A 102 1.89 2.57 3.34
CA PRO A 102 2.48 1.58 2.44
C PRO A 102 3.38 2.20 1.35
N PHE A 103 3.07 3.42 0.88
CA PHE A 103 3.90 4.13 -0.09
C PHE A 103 5.24 4.56 0.51
N ILE A 104 5.23 5.04 1.76
CA ILE A 104 6.47 5.38 2.48
C ILE A 104 7.35 4.14 2.60
N VAL A 105 6.78 2.98 2.95
CA VAL A 105 7.51 1.70 3.02
C VAL A 105 8.12 1.32 1.66
N ILE A 106 7.38 1.50 0.56
CA ILE A 106 7.90 1.26 -0.79
C ILE A 106 9.09 2.17 -1.10
N VAL A 107 8.98 3.47 -0.82
CA VAL A 107 10.04 4.45 -1.08
C VAL A 107 11.28 4.13 -0.25
N LEU A 108 11.12 3.87 1.05
CA LEU A 108 12.23 3.46 1.93
C LEU A 108 12.92 2.20 1.42
N LYS A 109 12.14 1.20 1.00
CA LYS A 109 12.68 -0.06 0.47
C LYS A 109 13.41 0.15 -0.86
N ALA A 110 12.90 1.01 -1.74
CA ALA A 110 13.57 1.37 -2.99
C ALA A 110 14.89 2.10 -2.74
N VAL A 111 14.91 3.08 -1.83
CA VAL A 111 16.13 3.80 -1.44
C VAL A 111 17.15 2.83 -0.82
N GLY A 112 16.71 1.93 0.05
CA GLY A 112 17.58 0.91 0.65
C GLY A 112 18.21 -0.02 -0.39
N GLN A 113 17.45 -0.42 -1.42
CA GLN A 113 17.98 -1.23 -2.51
C GLN A 113 19.05 -0.49 -3.32
N VAL A 114 18.81 0.77 -3.68
CA VAL A 114 19.78 1.59 -4.43
C VAL A 114 21.08 1.79 -3.63
N SER A 115 20.98 2.05 -2.32
CA SER A 115 22.17 2.20 -1.46
C SER A 115 22.99 0.90 -1.32
N LEU A 116 22.33 -0.26 -1.27
CA LEU A 116 22.99 -1.56 -1.20
C LEU A 116 23.67 -1.93 -2.51
N GLU A 117 23.03 -1.66 -3.65
CA GLU A 117 23.60 -1.87 -5.00
C GLU A 117 24.84 -1.00 -5.24
N ARG A 118 24.84 0.23 -4.70
CA ARG A 118 25.99 1.13 -4.77
C ARG A 118 27.17 0.65 -3.92
N SER A 119 26.89 0.00 -2.79
CA SER A 119 27.94 -0.53 -1.90
C SER A 119 28.58 -1.80 -2.46
N SER A 120 27.82 -2.64 -3.17
CA SER A 120 28.36 -3.85 -3.79
C SER A 120 29.21 -3.57 -5.04
N SER A 121 28.93 -2.52 -5.81
CA SER A 121 29.74 -2.16 -6.98
C SER A 121 31.11 -1.57 -6.61
N ILE A 122 31.19 -0.85 -5.48
CA ILE A 122 32.44 -0.29 -4.98
C ILE A 122 33.39 -1.42 -4.52
N MET A 123 32.86 -2.45 -3.84
CA MET A 123 33.66 -3.60 -3.40
C MET A 123 34.21 -4.48 -4.54
N HIS A 124 33.60 -4.45 -5.73
CA HIS A 124 34.10 -5.20 -6.88
C HIS A 124 35.19 -4.47 -7.68
N THR A 125 35.43 -3.19 -7.43
CA THR A 125 36.44 -2.39 -8.14
C THR A 125 37.80 -2.40 -7.41
N GLU A 126 37.86 -2.92 -6.18
CA GLU A 126 39.09 -3.02 -5.37
C GLU A 126 39.71 -4.42 -5.31
N ARG A 127 39.28 -5.36 -6.17
CA ARG A 127 39.94 -6.67 -6.37
C ARG A 127 40.55 -6.77 -7.75
#